data_AF-A0AB39L3H1-F1
#
_entry.id   AF-A0AB39L3H1-F1
#
_cell.length_a   1.000
_cell.length_b   1.000
_cell.length_c   1.000
_cell.angle_alpha   90.00
_cell.angle_beta   90.00
_cell.angle_gamma   90.00
#
_symmetry.space_group_name_H-M   'P 1'
#
loop_
_entity.id
_entity.type
_entity.pdbx_description
1 polymer ?
#
loop_
_entity_poly.entity_id
_entity_poly.type
_entity_poly.pdbx_seq_one_letter_code
_entity_poly.pdbx_strand_id
1 'polypeptide(L)'
;MSPLELVRAAYGATELLAPGAVERLLLGSVPDARARTVVRILGARHLAQALVTARAGAGMHRLGGAVDAVHALTMAAVAALDPKRRRAAAVNAALALVFAAGEFR
;
A
#
# COMPACT_ATOMS: atom_id res chain seq x y z
N MET A 1 -11.04 -14.95 6.00
CA MET A 1 -10.43 -13.68 5.57
C MET A 1 -11.44 -12.58 5.75
N SER A 2 -11.04 -11.48 6.38
CA SER A 2 -11.89 -10.29 6.52
C SER A 2 -12.04 -9.55 5.17
N PRO A 3 -13.04 -8.68 5.01
CA PRO A 3 -13.15 -7.81 3.83
C PRO A 3 -11.88 -6.99 3.58
N LEU A 4 -11.22 -6.52 4.65
CA LEU A 4 -9.98 -5.75 4.57
C LEU A 4 -8.84 -6.56 3.92
N GLU A 5 -8.71 -7.82 4.30
CA GLU A 5 -7.70 -8.72 3.74
C GLU A 5 -7.95 -9.05 2.29
N LEU A 6 -9.22 -9.22 1.91
CA LEU A 6 -9.59 -9.47 0.51
C LEU A 6 -9.26 -8.24 -0.36
N VAL A 7 -9.61 -7.04 0.11
CA VAL A 7 -9.26 -5.79 -0.57
C VAL A 7 -7.75 -5.63 -0.67
N ARG A 8 -7.02 -5.86 0.43
CA ARG A 8 -5.55 -5.80 0.43
C ARG A 8 -4.95 -6.83 -0.53
N ALA A 9 -5.46 -8.05 -0.57
CA ALA A 9 -4.96 -9.10 -1.44
C ALA A 9 -5.21 -8.76 -2.92
N ALA A 10 -6.40 -8.29 -3.28
CA ALA A 10 -6.72 -7.87 -4.63
C ALA A 10 -5.86 -6.67 -5.08
N TYR A 11 -5.69 -5.70 -4.20
CA TYR A 11 -4.83 -4.55 -4.44
C TYR A 11 -3.36 -4.98 -4.64
N GLY A 12 -2.83 -5.80 -3.72
CA GLY A 12 -1.46 -6.30 -3.79
C GLY A 12 -1.18 -7.19 -5.02
N ALA A 13 -2.16 -8.00 -5.44
CA ALA A 13 -2.06 -8.77 -6.68
C ALA A 13 -1.98 -7.85 -7.91
N THR A 14 -2.76 -6.78 -7.92
CA THR A 14 -2.73 -5.78 -8.99
C THR A 14 -1.37 -5.08 -9.06
N GLU A 15 -0.82 -4.66 -7.93
CA GLU A 15 0.51 -4.05 -7.86
C GLU A 15 1.65 -5.01 -8.28
N LEU A 16 1.53 -6.29 -7.92
CA LEU A 16 2.55 -7.29 -8.25
C LEU A 16 2.53 -7.66 -9.74
N LEU A 17 1.35 -7.94 -10.30
CA LEU A 17 1.18 -8.44 -11.66
C LEU A 17 1.10 -7.32 -12.69
N ALA A 18 0.52 -6.17 -12.31
CA ALA A 18 0.28 -5.02 -13.18
C ALA A 18 0.70 -3.70 -12.49
N PRO A 19 1.99 -3.49 -12.17
CA PRO A 19 2.47 -2.38 -11.35
C PRO A 19 2.21 -0.97 -11.91
N GLY A 20 1.80 -0.85 -13.17
CA GLY A 20 1.41 0.43 -13.77
C GLY A 20 -0.09 0.69 -13.83
N ALA A 21 -0.95 -0.27 -13.45
CA ALA A 21 -2.39 -0.15 -13.63
C ALA A 21 -3.00 0.91 -12.71
N VAL A 22 -2.72 0.81 -11.40
CA VAL A 22 -3.23 1.74 -10.39
C VAL A 22 -2.68 3.15 -10.63
N GLU A 23 -1.39 3.26 -10.92
CA GLU A 23 -0.75 4.56 -11.12
C GLU A 23 -1.23 5.25 -12.40
N ARG A 24 -1.44 4.49 -13.49
CA ARG A 24 -2.07 5.00 -14.71
C ARG A 24 -3.50 5.50 -14.43
N LEU A 25 -4.27 4.74 -13.66
CA LEU A 25 -5.65 5.10 -13.31
C LEU A 25 -5.73 6.37 -12.45
N LEU A 26 -4.91 6.46 -11.40
CA LEU A 26 -5.02 7.53 -10.40
C LEU A 26 -4.19 8.78 -10.75
N LEU A 27 -3.06 8.60 -11.44
CA LEU A 27 -2.11 9.67 -11.73
C LEU A 27 -2.02 10.02 -13.22
N GLY A 28 -2.54 9.18 -14.12
CA GLY A 28 -2.43 9.38 -15.56
C GLY A 28 -1.01 9.18 -16.12
N SER A 29 -0.11 8.60 -15.33
CA SER A 29 1.31 8.43 -15.69
C SER A 29 1.73 6.96 -15.57
N VAL A 30 2.82 6.61 -16.25
CA VAL A 30 3.38 5.25 -16.23
C VAL A 30 4.64 5.26 -15.37
N PRO A 31 4.76 4.35 -14.38
CA PRO A 31 5.96 4.27 -13.56
C PRO A 31 7.20 3.95 -14.40
N ASP A 32 8.30 4.61 -14.05
CA ASP A 32 9.63 4.23 -14.53
C ASP A 32 10.03 2.83 -14.05
N ALA A 33 11.14 2.28 -14.57
CA ALA A 33 11.55 0.92 -14.24
C ALA A 33 11.80 0.70 -12.73
N ARG A 34 12.33 1.71 -12.03
CA ARG A 34 12.60 1.64 -10.60
C ARG A 34 11.31 1.68 -9.80
N ALA A 35 10.39 2.58 -10.16
CA ALA A 35 9.07 2.69 -9.55
C ALA A 35 8.28 1.39 -9.71
N ARG A 36 8.31 0.74 -10.88
CA ARG A 36 7.67 -0.58 -11.08
C ARG A 36 8.20 -1.64 -10.13
N THR A 37 9.51 -1.68 -9.90
CA THR A 37 10.10 -2.63 -8.94
C THR A 37 9.61 -2.36 -7.52
N VAL A 38 9.56 -1.09 -7.11
CA VAL A 38 9.05 -0.69 -5.79
C VAL A 38 7.57 -1.08 -5.63
N VAL A 39 6.73 -0.82 -6.64
CA VAL A 39 5.31 -1.19 -6.63
C VAL A 39 5.13 -2.72 -6.55
N ARG A 40 5.96 -3.51 -7.25
CA ARG A 40 5.91 -4.97 -7.12
C ARG A 40 6.27 -5.46 -5.71
N ILE A 41 7.27 -4.84 -5.09
CA ILE A 41 7.65 -5.15 -3.71
C ILE A 41 6.50 -4.79 -2.75
N LEU A 42 5.84 -3.65 -2.98
CA LEU A 42 4.65 -3.24 -2.22
C LEU A 42 3.50 -4.25 -2.38
N GLY A 43 3.25 -4.69 -3.61
CA GLY A 43 2.25 -5.71 -3.91
C GLY A 43 2.54 -7.04 -3.20
N ALA A 44 3.79 -7.49 -3.23
CA ALA A 44 4.23 -8.67 -2.49
C ALA A 44 4.03 -8.50 -0.97
N ARG A 45 4.33 -7.31 -0.42
CA ARG A 45 4.08 -6.98 0.99
C ARG A 45 2.59 -7.06 1.32
N HIS A 46 1.71 -6.50 0.50
CA HIS A 46 0.26 -6.54 0.72
C HIS A 46 -0.29 -7.97 0.70
N LEU A 47 0.18 -8.80 -0.23
CA LEU A 47 -0.18 -10.22 -0.27
C LEU A 47 0.30 -10.97 0.98
N ALA A 48 1.58 -10.78 1.35
CA ALA A 48 2.13 -11.39 2.55
C ALA A 48 1.37 -10.96 3.81
N GLN A 49 1.06 -9.66 3.95
CA GLN A 49 0.31 -9.14 5.09
C GLN A 49 -1.10 -9.70 5.12
N ALA A 50 -1.81 -9.77 3.98
CA ALA A 50 -3.15 -10.36 3.92
C ALA A 50 -3.15 -11.85 4.29
N LEU A 51 -2.12 -12.62 3.88
CA LEU A 51 -1.99 -14.03 4.25
C LEU A 51 -1.69 -14.22 5.74
N VAL A 52 -0.83 -13.36 6.31
CA VAL A 52 -0.47 -13.40 7.73
C VAL A 52 -1.67 -13.03 8.59
N THR A 53 -2.38 -11.93 8.27
CA THR A 53 -3.52 -11.49 9.07
C THR A 53 -4.72 -12.41 8.94
N ALA A 54 -4.91 -13.08 7.80
CA ALA A 54 -6.04 -14.00 7.56
C ALA A 54 -6.22 -15.13 8.57
N ARG A 55 -5.16 -15.45 9.31
CA ARG A 55 -5.14 -16.50 10.34
C ARG A 55 -4.73 -15.97 11.71
N ALA A 56 -4.60 -14.66 11.87
CA ALA A 56 -4.02 -14.06 13.07
C ALA A 56 -5.07 -13.41 13.97
N GLY A 57 -4.70 -13.21 15.24
CA GLY A 57 -5.51 -12.46 16.21
C GLY A 57 -5.23 -10.96 16.19
N ALA A 58 -5.96 -10.20 17.01
CA ALA A 58 -5.93 -8.74 17.06
C ALA A 58 -4.53 -8.11 17.23
N GLY A 59 -3.58 -8.80 17.87
CA GLY A 59 -2.21 -8.32 18.01
C GLY A 59 -1.47 -8.15 16.66
N MET A 60 -1.70 -9.07 15.72
CA MET A 60 -1.06 -9.01 14.40
C MET A 60 -1.69 -7.95 13.51
N HIS A 61 -3.00 -7.75 13.63
CA HIS A 61 -3.70 -6.63 12.98
C HIS A 61 -3.12 -5.29 13.43
N ARG A 62 -2.95 -5.08 14.76
CA ARG A 62 -2.31 -3.86 15.29
C ARG A 62 -0.88 -3.65 14.77
N LEU A 63 -0.08 -4.71 14.70
CA LEU A 63 1.27 -4.63 14.13
C LEU A 63 1.22 -4.21 12.65
N GLY A 64 0.37 -4.86 11.85
CA GLY A 64 0.17 -4.54 10.43
C GLY A 64 -0.29 -3.10 10.23
N GLY A 65 -1.24 -2.64 11.05
CA GLY A 65 -1.72 -1.26 11.05
C GLY A 65 -0.64 -0.25 11.42
N ALA A 66 0.23 -0.58 12.40
CA ALA A 66 1.36 0.28 12.75
C ALA A 66 2.36 0.41 11.59
N VAL A 67 2.66 -0.68 10.88
CA VAL A 67 3.53 -0.63 9.70
C VAL A 67 2.90 0.22 8.60
N ASP A 68 1.60 0.08 8.37
CA ASP A 68 0.88 0.89 7.38
C ASP A 68 0.84 2.38 7.77
N ALA A 69 0.69 2.71 9.05
CA ALA A 69 0.75 4.09 9.54
C ALA A 69 2.14 4.72 9.37
N VAL A 70 3.21 4.00 9.71
CA VAL A 70 4.60 4.45 9.48
C VAL A 70 4.87 4.65 7.99
N HIS A 71 4.37 3.75 7.14
CA HIS A 71 4.48 3.91 5.70
C HIS A 71 3.73 5.16 5.20
N ALA A 72 2.52 5.40 5.70
CA ALA A 72 1.74 6.60 5.38
C ALA A 72 2.49 7.89 5.73
N LEU A 73 3.09 7.96 6.93
CA LEU A 73 3.90 9.10 7.37
C LEU A 73 5.13 9.31 6.48
N THR A 74 5.83 8.23 6.15
CA THR A 74 7.00 8.29 5.25
C THR A 74 6.60 8.81 3.88
N MET A 75 5.47 8.35 3.34
CA MET A 75 4.96 8.82 2.04
C MET A 75 4.46 10.26 2.10
N ALA A 76 3.85 10.69 3.21
CA ALA A 76 3.51 12.09 3.43
C ALA A 76 4.75 12.99 3.44
N ALA A 77 5.84 12.54 4.07
CA ALA A 77 7.12 13.23 4.04
C ALA A 77 7.69 13.32 2.60
N VAL A 78 7.67 12.23 1.83
CA VAL A 78 8.06 12.27 0.41
C VAL A 78 7.18 13.23 -0.39
N ALA A 79 5.88 13.25 -0.11
CA ALA A 79 4.96 14.15 -0.79
C ALA A 79 5.26 15.63 -0.51
N ALA A 80 5.68 15.95 0.71
CA ALA A 80 6.08 17.29 1.11
C ALA A 80 7.45 17.70 0.54
N LEU A 81 8.40 16.77 0.43
CA LEU A 81 9.81 17.05 0.13
C LEU A 81 10.20 16.87 -1.33
N ASP A 82 9.50 16.03 -2.11
CA ASP A 82 9.79 15.78 -3.52
C ASP A 82 8.61 16.18 -4.43
N PRO A 83 8.65 17.39 -5.03
CA PRO A 83 7.60 17.87 -5.94
C PRO A 83 7.36 16.94 -7.14
N LYS A 84 8.40 16.22 -7.62
CA LYS A 84 8.27 15.32 -8.77
C LYS A 84 7.45 14.08 -8.42
N ARG A 85 7.50 13.64 -7.16
CA ARG A 85 6.80 12.45 -6.65
C ARG A 85 5.56 12.77 -5.82
N ARG A 86 5.27 14.06 -5.60
CA ARG A 86 4.22 14.53 -4.67
C ARG A 86 2.90 13.80 -4.81
N ARG A 87 2.37 13.71 -6.04
CA ARG A 87 1.05 13.13 -6.28
C ARG A 87 1.04 11.62 -6.02
N ALA A 88 2.07 10.90 -6.49
CA ALA A 88 2.21 9.47 -6.26
C ALA A 88 2.36 9.15 -4.77
N ALA A 89 3.20 9.91 -4.07
CA ALA A 89 3.43 9.76 -2.65
C ALA A 89 2.17 10.08 -1.82
N ALA A 90 1.42 11.13 -2.18
CA ALA A 90 0.16 11.46 -1.51
C ALA A 90 -0.89 10.36 -1.66
N VAL A 91 -1.03 9.74 -2.84
CA VAL A 91 -1.93 8.61 -3.06
C VAL A 91 -1.51 7.39 -2.23
N ASN A 92 -0.22 7.06 -2.21
CA ASN A 92 0.30 5.97 -1.38
C ASN A 92 0.05 6.23 0.11
N ALA A 93 0.27 7.47 0.57
CA ALA A 93 0.00 7.85 1.95
C ALA A 93 -1.47 7.67 2.33
N ALA A 94 -2.39 8.09 1.45
CA ALA A 94 -3.83 7.95 1.68
C ALA A 94 -4.26 6.49 1.75
N LEU A 95 -3.81 5.65 0.81
CA LEU A 95 -4.14 4.22 0.78
C LEU A 95 -3.59 3.49 2.01
N ALA A 96 -2.33 3.79 2.39
CA ALA A 96 -1.71 3.22 3.58
C ALA A 96 -2.46 3.62 4.86
N LEU A 97 -2.92 4.87 4.96
CA LEU A 97 -3.71 5.33 6.10
C LEU A 97 -5.07 4.64 6.18
N VAL A 98 -5.74 4.39 5.04
CA VAL A 98 -7.00 3.64 4.98
C VAL A 98 -6.79 2.20 5.47
N PHE A 99 -5.72 1.53 5.04
CA PHE A 99 -5.38 0.20 5.52
C PHE A 99 -5.09 0.19 7.02
N ALA A 100 -4.29 1.14 7.52
CA ALA A 100 -4.00 1.26 8.95
C ALA A 100 -5.27 1.45 9.79
N ALA A 101 -6.17 2.34 9.35
CA ALA A 101 -7.44 2.58 10.02
C ALA A 101 -8.39 1.38 9.99
N GLY A 102 -8.28 0.52 8.98
CA GLY A 102 -9.00 -0.75 8.91
C GLY A 102 -8.46 -1.79 9.89
N GLU A 103 -7.14 -1.85 10.07
CA GLU A 103 -6.46 -2.79 10.97
C GLU A 103 -6.66 -2.49 12.46
N PHE A 104 -6.94 -1.22 12.80
CA PHE A 104 -7.14 -0.80 14.19
C PHE A 104 -8.58 -0.93 14.68
N ARG A 105 -9.52 -1.29 13.79
CA ARG A 105 -10.92 -1.56 14.16
C ARG A 105 -11.08 -2.98 14.65
#